data_AF-A0A2M7PBZ8-F1
#
_entry.id   AF-A0A2M7PBZ8-F1
#
_cell.length_a   1.000
_cell.length_b   1.000
_cell.length_c   1.000
_cell.angle_alpha   90.00
_cell.angle_beta   90.00
_cell.angle_gamma   90.00
#
_symmetry.space_group_name_H-M   'P 1'
#
loop_
_entity.id
_entity.type
_entity.pdbx_description
1 polymer ?
#
loop_
_entity_poly.entity_id
_entity_poly.type
_entity_poly.pdbx_seq_one_letter_code
_entity_poly.pdbx_strand_id
1 'polypeptide(L)' 'MEDKIRLGISACLLGREVRYDGGHKLDRFVRDTLGQYVEYLPVCPE' A
#
# COMPACT_ATOMS: atom_id res chain seq x y z
N MET A 1 13.16 -11.00 16.42
CA MET A 1 12.65 -10.27 15.25
C MET A 1 11.24 -9.89 15.62
N GLU A 2 10.99 -8.64 16.00
CA GLU A 2 9.62 -8.19 16.28
C GLU A 2 8.77 -8.36 15.02
N ASP A 3 7.63 -9.00 15.16
CA ASP A 3 6.63 -9.09 14.09
C ASP A 3 6.22 -7.67 13.71
N LYS A 4 6.52 -7.26 12.48
CA LYS A 4 6.04 -5.98 11.94
C LYS A 4 4.52 -6.00 11.92
N ILE A 5 3.90 -4.88 12.26
CA ILE A 5 2.44 -4.76 12.25
C ILE A 5 1.95 -4.97 10.82
N ARG A 6 1.01 -5.92 10.65
CA ARG A 6 0.32 -6.11 9.37
C ARG A 6 -0.78 -5.07 9.22
N LEU A 7 -0.68 -4.28 8.16
CA LEU A 7 -1.60 -3.18 7.90
C LEU A 7 -2.27 -3.35 6.54
N GLY A 8 -3.59 -3.48 6.54
CA GLY A 8 -4.39 -3.45 5.32
C GLY A 8 -4.34 -2.07 4.66
N ILE A 9 -4.14 -2.03 3.35
CA ILE A 9 -4.05 -0.76 2.61
C ILE A 9 -4.60 -0.87 1.20
N SER A 10 -5.19 0.21 0.68
CA SER A 10 -5.60 0.28 -0.72
C SER A 10 -4.40 0.09 -1.66
N ALA A 11 -4.48 -0.91 -2.54
CA ALA A 11 -3.34 -1.33 -3.36
C ALA A 11 -2.85 -0.23 -4.32
N CYS A 12 -3.74 0.68 -4.74
CA CYS A 12 -3.41 1.82 -5.58
C CYS A 12 -2.45 2.82 -4.91
N LEU A 13 -2.45 2.90 -3.57
CA LEU A 13 -1.54 3.76 -2.78
C LEU A 13 -0.09 3.26 -2.82
N LEU A 14 0.11 1.96 -3.06
CA LEU A 14 1.44 1.38 -3.24
C LEU A 14 1.92 1.44 -4.70
N GLY A 15 1.17 2.10 -5.58
CA GLY A 15 1.51 2.25 -6.99
C GLY A 15 1.01 1.14 -7.90
N ARG A 16 0.10 0.28 -7.44
CA ARG A 16 -0.54 -0.71 -8.33
C ARG A 16 -1.59 -0.04 -9.22
N GLU A 17 -1.54 -0.32 -10.51
CA GLU A 17 -2.47 0.18 -11.54
C GLU A 17 -3.82 -0.55 -11.49
N VAL A 18 -4.54 -0.41 -10.37
CA VAL A 18 -5.81 -1.12 -10.11
C VAL A 18 -7.02 -0.19 -10.09
N ARG A 19 -6.84 1.11 -10.34
CA ARG A 19 -7.98 2.03 -10.41
C ARG A 19 -8.77 1.78 -11.69
N TYR A 20 -10.06 2.12 -11.68
CA TYR A 20 -10.93 2.00 -12.85
C TYR A 20 -10.41 2.73 -14.11
N ASP A 21 -9.57 3.76 -13.94
CA ASP A 21 -8.94 4.52 -15.03
C ASP A 21 -7.62 3.89 -15.53
N GLY A 22 -7.27 2.69 -15.04
CA GLY A 22 -6.01 2.01 -15.34
C GLY A 22 -4.80 2.64 -14.65
N GLY A 23 -4.99 3.63 -13.78
CA GLY A 23 -3.91 4.32 -13.08
C GLY A 23 -3.68 3.82 -11.65
N HIS A 24 -2.81 4.55 -10.95
CA HIS A 24 -2.52 4.35 -9.53
C HIS A 24 -2.50 5.71 -8.79
N LYS A 25 -2.34 5.67 -7.46
CA LYS A 25 -2.21 6.86 -6.60
C LYS A 25 -1.06 6.67 -5.63
N LEU A 26 0.14 6.47 -6.17
CA LEU A 26 1.32 6.16 -5.36
C LEU A 26 1.53 7.26 -4.33
N ASP A 27 1.44 6.89 -3.06
CA ASP A 27 1.78 7.76 -1.95
C ASP A 27 3.17 7.39 -1.43
N ARG A 28 4.12 8.32 -1.56
CA ARG A 28 5.53 8.10 -1.19
C ARG A 28 5.73 8.06 0.32
N PHE A 29 4.96 8.82 1.09
CA PHE A 29 5.08 8.76 2.55
C PHE A 29 4.65 7.38 3.05
N VAL A 30 3.51 6.90 2.55
CA VAL A 30 3.00 5.56 2.86
C VAL A 30 4.00 4.49 2.42
N ARG A 31 4.38 4.47 1.14
CA ARG A 31 5.26 3.42 0.61
C ARG A 31 6.65 3.45 1.25
N ASP A 32 7.27 4.63 1.32
CA ASP A 32 8.70 4.76 1.63
C ASP A 32 8.97 5.04 3.10
N THR A 33 8.15 5.87 3.78
CA THR A 33 8.38 6.24 5.18
C THR A 33 7.68 5.28 6.13
N LEU A 34 6.36 5.17 6.03
CA LEU A 34 5.59 4.28 6.90
C LEU A 34 5.90 2.80 6.63
N GLY A 35 6.17 2.45 5.36
CA GLY A 35 6.53 1.08 4.95
C GLY A 35 7.82 0.54 5.59
N GLN A 36 8.66 1.39 6.19
CA GLN A 36 9.81 0.90 6.96
C GLN A 36 9.39 0.18 8.25
N TYR A 37 8.22 0.53 8.80
CA TYR A 37 7.76 0.11 10.13
C TYR A 37 6.68 -0.98 10.09
N VAL A 38 5.96 -1.14 8.97
CA VAL A 38 4.82 -2.07 8.85
C VAL A 38 5.01 -3.05 7.70
N GLU A 39 4.20 -4.12 7.70
CA GLU A 39 4.02 -5.02 6.56
C GLU A 39 2.67 -4.71 5.91
N TYR A 40 2.68 -4.26 4.65
CA TYR A 40 1.43 -3.94 3.95
C TYR A 40 0.74 -5.18 3.40
N LEU A 41 -0.57 -5.27 3.66
CA LEU A 41 -1.49 -6.19 2.99
C LEU A 41 -2.33 -5.39 1.98
N PRO A 42 -1.91 -5.32 0.70
CA PRO A 42 -2.60 -4.53 -0.31
C PRO A 42 -3.93 -5.16 -0.71
N VAL A 43 -5.00 -4.36 -0.70
CA VAL A 43 -6.36 -4.77 -1.06
C VAL A 43 -6.92 -3.83 -2.13
N CYS A 44 -7.57 -4.41 -3.15
CA CYS A 44 -8.48 -3.71 -4.05
C CYS A 44 -9.86 -4.35 -3.88
N PRO A 45 -10.83 -3.65 -3.26
CA PRO A 45 -12.17 -4.22 -3.03
C PRO A 45 -13.03 -4.31 -4.29
N GLU A 46 -12.71 -3.50 -5.31
CA GLU A 46 -13.31 -3.50 -6.65
C GLU A 46 -12.75 -4.67 -7.47
#